data_AF-F5XJV8-F1
#
_entry.id   AF-F5XJV8-F1
#
_cell.length_a   1.000
_cell.length_b   1.000
_cell.length_c   1.000
_cell.angle_alpha   90.00
_cell.angle_beta   90.00
_cell.angle_gamma   90.00
#
_symmetry.space_group_name_H-M   'P 1'
#
loop_
_entity.id
_entity.type
_entity.pdbx_description
1 polymer ?
#
loop_
_entity_poly.entity_id
_entity_poly.type
_entity_poly.pdbx_seq_one_letter_code
_entity_poly.pdbx_strand_id
1 'polypeptide(L)' 'MTAVHIRNVPEETVARLKQRAAARGHSLEAELRIVLDEAALAPLARRRRKINWPTYRSGVVEPFDRADFYPDEDADD' A
#
# COMPACT_ATOMS: atom_id res chain seq x y z
N MET A 1 6.97 26.19 -11.22
CA MET A 1 5.66 25.68 -11.70
C MET A 1 5.82 24.19 -11.94
N THR A 2 5.01 23.37 -11.28
CA THR A 2 5.04 21.91 -11.46
C THR A 2 3.86 21.52 -12.33
N ALA A 3 4.10 20.77 -13.39
CA ALA A 3 3.07 20.31 -14.32
C ALA A 3 3.08 18.79 -14.40
N VAL A 4 1.89 18.20 -14.48
CA VAL A 4 1.70 16.75 -14.64
C VAL A 4 0.99 16.52 -15.97
N HIS A 5 1.56 15.67 -16.80
CA HIS A 5 0.93 15.24 -18.05
C HIS A 5 0.52 13.78 -17.92
N ILE A 6 -0.78 13.52 -18.01
CA ILE A 6 -1.36 12.18 -17.89
C ILE A 6 -1.74 11.70 -19.30
N ARG A 7 -1.13 10.59 -19.73
CA ARG A 7 -1.38 9.97 -21.05
C ARG A 7 -2.44 8.89 -20.94
N ASN A 8 -3.08 8.59 -22.07
CA ASN A 8 -4.03 7.47 -22.23
C ASN A 8 -5.19 7.49 -21.22
N VAL A 9 -5.69 8.69 -20.89
CA VAL A 9 -6.90 8.81 -20.08
C VAL A 9 -8.09 8.45 -20.96
N PRO A 10 -8.99 7.54 -20.52
CA PRO A 10 -10.19 7.22 -21.27
C PRO A 10 -11.02 8.47 -21.54
N GLU A 11 -11.53 8.61 -22.77
CA GLU A 11 -12.30 9.79 -23.16
C GLU A 11 -13.55 9.98 -22.31
N GLU A 12 -14.19 8.87 -21.91
CA GLU A 12 -15.33 8.88 -20.99
C GLU A 12 -14.97 9.53 -19.64
N THR A 13 -13.79 9.23 -19.09
CA THR A 13 -13.31 9.82 -17.84
C THR A 13 -13.14 11.33 -17.99
N VAL A 14 -12.57 11.79 -19.11
CA VAL A 14 -12.42 13.22 -19.41
C VAL A 14 -13.79 13.90 -19.53
N ALA A 15 -14.75 13.26 -20.18
CA ALA A 15 -16.11 13.79 -20.32
C ALA A 15 -16.81 13.94 -18.96
N ARG A 16 -16.73 12.92 -18.10
CA ARG A 16 -17.30 12.97 -16.74
C ARG A 16 -16.64 14.05 -15.88
N LEU A 17 -15.32 14.22 -15.98
CA LEU A 17 -14.60 15.28 -15.27
C LEU A 17 -14.99 16.68 -15.76
N LYS A 18 -15.15 16.87 -17.08
CA LYS A 18 -15.66 18.13 -17.65
C LYS A 18 -17.07 18.44 -17.16
N GLN A 19 -17.96 17.44 -17.15
CA GLN A 19 -19.32 17.63 -16.64
C GLN A 19 -19.33 18.01 -15.16
N ARG A 20 -18.50 17.33 -14.34
CA ARG A 20 -18.34 17.64 -12.92
C ARG A 20 -17.80 19.05 -12.69
N ALA A 21 -16.80 19.48 -13.48
CA ALA A 21 -16.25 20.83 -13.41
C ALA A 21 -17.30 21.89 -13.78
N ALA A 22 -18.05 21.67 -14.86
CA ALA A 22 -19.12 22.57 -15.30
C ALA A 22 -20.23 22.71 -14.25
N ALA A 23 -20.64 21.59 -13.62
CA ALA A 23 -21.64 21.61 -12.55
C ALA A 23 -21.21 22.40 -11.31
N ARG A 24 -19.89 22.52 -11.08
CA ARG A 24 -19.30 23.26 -9.95
C ARG A 24 -18.85 24.67 -10.32
N GLY A 25 -18.99 25.08 -11.59
CA GLY A 25 -18.49 26.38 -12.07
C GLY A 25 -16.97 26.48 -12.13
N HIS A 26 -16.27 25.35 -12.19
CA HIS A 26 -14.81 25.28 -12.22
C HIS A 26 -14.28 25.02 -13.64
N SER A 27 -13.03 25.41 -13.90
CA SER A 27 -12.30 24.90 -15.06
C SER A 27 -11.92 23.43 -14.83
N LEU A 28 -11.67 22.69 -15.91
CA LEU A 28 -11.22 21.29 -15.80
C LEU A 28 -9.92 21.17 -15.01
N GLU A 29 -8.98 22.11 -15.20
CA GLU A 29 -7.71 22.12 -14.48
C GLU A 29 -7.92 22.38 -12.98
N ALA A 30 -8.81 23.31 -12.62
CA ALA A 30 -9.14 23.59 -11.23
C ALA A 30 -9.79 22.37 -10.55
N GLU A 31 -10.73 21.71 -11.23
CA GLU A 31 -11.36 20.50 -10.70
C GLU A 31 -10.34 19.36 -10.53
N LEU A 32 -9.43 19.18 -11.49
CA LEU A 32 -8.35 18.20 -11.37
C LEU A 32 -7.42 18.48 -10.19
N ARG A 33 -7.10 19.76 -9.94
CA ARG A 33 -6.26 20.15 -8.81
C ARG A 33 -6.93 19.81 -7.48
N ILE A 34 -8.21 20.14 -7.33
CA ILE A 34 -9.01 19.79 -6.16
C ILE A 34 -9.03 18.26 -5.94
N VAL A 35 -9.30 17.49 -7.00
CA VAL A 35 -9.35 16.02 -6.91
C VAL A 35 -8.00 15.43 -6.49
N LEU A 36 -6.89 15.96 -7.01
CA LEU A 36 -5.55 15.52 -6.64
C LEU A 36 -5.20 15.90 -5.21
N ASP A 37 -5.58 17.10 -4.76
CA ASP A 37 -5.36 17.54 -3.38
C ASP A 37 -6.18 16.70 -2.38
N GLU A 38 -7.45 16.44 -2.69
CA GLU A 38 -8.30 15.53 -1.90
C GLU A 38 -7.71 14.12 -1.83
N ALA A 39 -7.22 13.59 -2.95
CA ALA A 39 -6.59 12.27 -3.01
C ALA A 39 -5.26 12.22 -2.24
N ALA A 40 -4.49 13.30 -2.22
CA ALA A 40 -3.24 13.39 -1.46
C ALA A 40 -3.47 13.45 0.06
N LEU A 41 -4.57 14.06 0.49
CA LEU A 41 -4.96 14.14 1.89
C LEU A 41 -5.67 12.88 2.40
N ALA A 42 -6.22 12.07 1.49
CA ALA A 42 -6.87 10.82 1.86
C ALA A 42 -5.87 9.93 2.61
N PRO A 43 -6.18 9.48 3.85
CA PRO A 43 -5.28 8.61 4.59
C PRO A 43 -5.06 7.36 3.75
N LEU A 44 -3.79 7.08 3.43
CA LEU A 44 -3.40 5.81 2.81
C LEU A 44 -3.96 4.72 3.70
N ALA A 45 -5.07 4.12 3.29
CA ALA A 45 -5.61 2.94 3.91
C ALA A 45 -4.55 1.86 3.71
N ARG A 46 -3.56 1.83 4.60
CA ARG A 46 -2.65 0.72 4.76
C ARG A 46 -3.60 -0.43 5.02
N ARG A 47 -3.82 -1.27 4.00
CA ARG A 47 -4.21 -2.65 4.23
C ARG A 47 -3.12 -3.19 5.16
N ARG A 48 -3.31 -3.05 6.47
CA ARG A 48 -2.62 -3.83 7.46
C ARG A 48 -3.00 -5.24 7.06
N ARG A 49 -2.12 -5.91 6.30
CA ARG A 49 -2.19 -7.36 6.19
C ARG A 49 -2.20 -7.80 7.65
N LYS A 50 -3.32 -8.34 8.12
CA LYS A 50 -3.35 -9.01 9.41
C LYS A 50 -2.41 -10.18 9.22
N ILE A 51 -1.15 -10.00 9.62
CA ILE A 51 -0.20 -11.10 9.66
C ILE A 51 -0.75 -11.99 10.78
N ASN A 52 -1.47 -13.03 10.38
CA ASN A 52 -1.92 -14.05 11.30
C ASN A 52 -0.68 -14.88 11.62
N TRP A 53 0.05 -14.50 12.67
CA TRP A 53 1.15 -15.30 13.19
C TRP A 53 0.53 -16.50 13.92
N PRO A 54 0.63 -17.73 13.41
CA PRO A 54 0.24 -18.89 14.20
C PRO A 54 1.17 -18.96 15.41
N THR A 55 0.65 -18.62 16.59
CA THR A 55 1.35 -18.86 17.85
C THR A 55 1.20 -20.35 18.17
N TYR A 56 2.29 -21.09 18.00
CA TYR A 56 2.37 -22.46 18.52
C TYR A 56 2.55 -22.38 20.03
N ARG A 57 1.62 -22.98 20.79
CA ARG A 57 1.87 -23.35 22.19
C ARG A 57 2.67 -24.65 22.17
N SER A 58 3.95 -24.60 22.53
CA SER A 58 4.63 -25.82 22.98
C SER A 58 4.00 -26.18 24.33
N GLY A 59 3.33 -27.33 24.39
CA GLY A 59 2.66 -27.82 25.60
C GLY A 59 3.62 -28.33 26.68
N VAL A 60 4.92 -28.39 26.37
CA VAL A 60 5.94 -28.92 27.26
C VAL A 60 7.18 -28.03 27.17
N VAL A 61 7.70 -27.64 28.33
CA VAL A 61 9.03 -27.03 28.47
C VAL A 61 9.96 -28.20 28.80
N GLU A 62 10.49 -28.84 27.77
CA GLU A 62 11.59 -29.79 27.97
C GLU A 62 12.91 -29.03 27.91
N PRO A 63 13.92 -29.45 28.68
CA PRO A 63 15.28 -28.98 28.47
C PRO A 63 15.65 -29.31 27.02
N PHE A 64 15.98 -28.29 26.22
CA PHE A 64 16.51 -28.51 24.89
C PHE A 64 18.04 -28.48 24.99
N ASP A 65 18.70 -29.49 24.42
CA ASP A 65 20.12 -29.40 24.12
C ASP A 65 20.27 -28.90 22.68
N ARG A 66 21.22 -27.99 22.48
CA ARG A 66 21.56 -27.48 21.15
C ARG A 66 22.14 -28.59 20.28
N ALA A 67 22.90 -29.52 20.89
CA ALA A 67 23.54 -30.64 20.20
C ALA A 67 22.53 -31.61 19.56
N ASP A 68 21.29 -31.65 20.07
CA ASP A 68 20.24 -32.55 19.55
C ASP A 68 19.66 -32.10 18.19
N PHE A 69 19.71 -30.79 17.91
CA PHE A 69 19.12 -30.20 16.70
C PHE A 69 20.15 -29.77 15.66
N TYR A 70 21.37 -29.47 16.12
CA TYR A 70 22.47 -29.05 15.29
C TYR A 70 23.66 -29.94 15.62
N PRO A 71 23.74 -31.14 15.01
CA PRO A 71 25.00 -31.88 15.01
C PRO A 71 26.02 -30.97 14.35
N ASP A 72 27.01 -30.53 15.11
CA ASP A 72 27.99 -29.53 14.74
C ASP A 72 28.51 -29.79 13.31
N GLU A 73 28.33 -28.80 12.42
CA GLU A 73 29.14 -28.73 11.21
C GLU A 73 30.59 -28.63 11.67
N ASP A 74 31.37 -29.62 11.25
CA ASP A 74 32.77 -29.88 11.51
C ASP A 74 33.56 -28.63 11.94
N ALA A 75 34.07 -28.67 13.17
CA ALA A 75 35.18 -27.82 13.57
C ALA A 75 36.41 -28.25 12.74
N ASP A 76 36.57 -27.64 11.57
CA ASP A 76 37.80 -27.73 10.77
C ASP A 76 38.98 -27.20 11.61
N ASP A 77 39.91 -28.09 11.94
CA ASP A 77 41.24 -27.86 12.54
C ASP A 77 42.27 -27.46 11.47
#